data_AF-A0A953A962-F1
#
_entry.id   AF-A0A953A962-F1
#
_cell.length_a   1.000
_cell.length_b   1.000
_cell.length_c   1.000
_cell.angle_alpha   90.00
_cell.angle_beta   90.00
_cell.angle_gamma   90.00
#
_symmetry.space_group_name_H-M   'P 1'
#
loop_
_entity.id
_entity.type
_entity.pdbx_description
1 polymer ?
#
loop_
_entity_poly.entity_id
_entity_poly.type
_entity_poly.pdbx_seq_one_letter_code
_entity_poly.pdbx_strand_id
1 'polypeptide(L)'
;MVRSWITSRAVVLLIAALALAACSGLGTGGDGEGSAPAPTSPPATATTAPTEAATATTPTTQAQSTPTTTSPAGGTATPAPTTTSAAGGAASPGTATGGGEDYCSELAGGSADNDVRVPAGATCTLENARVGRNVFLARDATLHARGSSIGGNVTAEGAAAVNLLDGTTVGGNIRVERSGSVQVIDARVNGTLDLEHNTGRIAINNSVVDGSIEIEENTGGVEISGNTVGGSVEIEENTGGVEISGNKVGGNLECEENAPPPSGGNNSVTGEQEGQCSGL
;
A
#
# COMPACT_ATOMS: atom_id res chain seq x y z
N MET A 1 21.15 -23.74 -27.92
CA MET A 1 19.91 -23.06 -28.35
C MET A 1 19.80 -21.81 -27.51
N VAL A 2 20.01 -20.64 -28.11
CA VAL A 2 19.96 -19.33 -27.46
C VAL A 2 18.85 -18.56 -28.17
N ARG A 3 17.83 -18.10 -27.44
CA ARG A 3 16.76 -17.19 -27.90
C ARG A 3 16.78 -16.06 -26.86
N SER A 4 17.48 -14.94 -27.08
CA SER A 4 17.20 -13.81 -27.98
C SER A 4 15.85 -13.15 -27.69
N TRP A 5 15.87 -12.24 -26.72
CA TRP A 5 14.84 -11.24 -26.44
C TRP A 5 15.02 -10.09 -27.43
N ILE A 6 13.98 -9.79 -28.20
CA ILE A 6 13.88 -8.57 -29.01
C ILE A 6 12.64 -7.86 -28.50
N THR A 7 12.84 -6.86 -27.65
CA THR A 7 11.83 -5.88 -27.27
C THR A 7 11.77 -4.79 -28.35
N SER A 8 10.55 -4.52 -28.80
CA SER A 8 10.20 -3.65 -29.91
C SER A 8 10.48 -2.18 -29.59
N ARG A 9 11.49 -1.60 -30.25
CA ARG A 9 11.58 -0.16 -30.50
C ARG A 9 10.94 0.12 -31.86
N ALA A 10 9.77 0.75 -31.91
CA ALA A 10 9.33 1.65 -32.99
C ALA A 10 7.85 2.05 -32.86
N VAL A 11 7.57 3.26 -32.38
CA VAL A 11 6.53 4.13 -32.98
C VAL A 11 7.09 5.55 -33.01
N VAL A 12 7.19 6.08 -34.23
CA VAL A 12 7.80 7.36 -34.60
C VAL A 12 6.76 8.47 -34.60
N LEU A 13 7.18 9.64 -34.14
CA LEU A 13 6.55 10.97 -34.25
C LEU A 13 5.84 11.25 -35.58
N LEU A 14 4.63 11.84 -35.51
CA LEU A 14 4.16 12.79 -36.52
C LEU A 14 3.08 13.74 -35.96
N ILE A 15 3.47 14.95 -35.52
CA ILE A 15 2.55 16.10 -35.48
C ILE A 15 3.23 17.28 -36.16
N ALA A 16 2.62 17.72 -37.26
CA ALA A 16 3.08 18.79 -38.12
C ALA A 16 2.87 20.16 -37.47
N ALA A 17 3.93 20.98 -37.45
CA ALA A 17 3.87 22.38 -37.09
C ALA A 17 3.40 23.24 -38.28
N LEU A 18 2.34 24.01 -38.08
CA LEU A 18 1.84 25.01 -39.02
C LEU A 18 2.58 26.34 -38.79
N ALA A 19 3.42 26.72 -39.75
CA ALA A 19 4.08 28.03 -39.76
C ALA A 19 3.22 29.06 -40.52
N LEU A 20 2.85 30.16 -39.84
CA LEU A 20 2.32 31.37 -40.48
C LEU A 20 3.27 32.54 -40.19
N ALA A 21 3.62 33.26 -41.25
CA ALA A 21 4.62 34.32 -41.30
C ALA A 21 4.13 35.66 -40.72
N ALA A 22 5.06 36.47 -40.17
CA ALA A 22 5.10 37.93 -40.35
C ALA A 22 6.43 38.58 -39.90
N CYS A 23 7.03 39.29 -40.87
CA CYS A 23 7.76 40.58 -40.81
C CYS A 23 8.94 40.84 -39.83
N SER A 24 10.11 41.03 -40.47
CA SER A 24 10.92 42.27 -40.50
C SER A 24 11.54 42.81 -39.20
N GLY A 25 12.88 42.81 -39.16
CA GLY A 25 13.65 43.68 -38.27
C GLY A 25 15.17 43.46 -38.37
N LEU A 26 15.83 44.22 -39.25
CA LEU A 26 17.29 44.37 -39.29
C LEU A 26 17.80 45.01 -37.98
N GLY A 27 18.86 44.47 -37.40
CA GLY A 27 19.61 45.08 -36.30
C GLY A 27 21.05 44.55 -36.29
N THR A 28 21.97 45.42 -36.67
CA THR A 28 23.40 45.19 -36.88
C THR A 28 24.20 45.22 -35.57
N GLY A 29 25.17 44.31 -35.45
CA GLY A 29 26.53 44.58 -34.96
C GLY A 29 26.74 44.78 -33.45
N GLY A 30 27.72 44.07 -32.89
CA GLY A 30 28.26 44.36 -31.57
C GLY A 30 29.04 43.19 -30.97
N ASP A 31 30.28 43.02 -31.41
CA ASP A 31 31.29 42.20 -30.75
C ASP A 31 31.51 42.67 -29.30
N GLY A 32 31.62 41.72 -28.37
CA GLY A 32 31.85 41.98 -26.96
C GLY A 32 32.39 40.76 -26.24
N GLU A 33 33.72 40.58 -26.33
CA GLU A 33 34.52 39.77 -25.41
C GLU A 33 34.27 40.18 -23.96
N GLY A 34 34.13 39.21 -23.05
CA GLY A 34 33.87 39.53 -21.64
C GLY A 34 33.84 38.33 -20.71
N SER A 35 35.03 37.78 -20.44
CA SER A 35 35.51 37.20 -19.18
C SER A 35 34.54 36.48 -18.22
N ALA A 36 34.86 35.20 -17.98
CA ALA A 36 34.56 34.49 -16.74
C ALA A 36 35.07 35.27 -15.50
N PRO A 37 34.42 35.09 -14.34
CA PRO A 37 35.08 34.30 -13.30
C PRO A 37 34.14 33.39 -12.48
N ALA A 38 34.55 32.14 -12.29
CA ALA A 38 34.45 31.46 -10.98
C ALA A 38 35.63 31.99 -10.10
N PRO A 39 35.70 31.82 -8.76
CA PRO A 39 34.99 30.86 -7.90
C PRO A 39 34.49 31.49 -6.55
N THR A 40 33.92 30.69 -5.64
CA THR A 40 34.42 30.48 -4.26
C THR A 40 33.35 29.81 -3.38
N SER A 41 33.61 28.55 -3.00
CA SER A 41 32.98 27.86 -1.87
C SER A 41 33.52 28.39 -0.54
N PRO A 42 32.71 28.45 0.53
CA PRO A 42 33.23 28.50 1.91
C PRO A 42 33.53 27.08 2.46
N PRO A 43 34.43 26.95 3.45
CA PRO A 43 35.10 25.70 3.80
C PRO A 43 34.29 24.77 4.71
N ALA A 44 34.54 23.48 4.54
CA ALA A 44 34.22 22.42 5.50
C ALA A 44 34.96 22.66 6.81
N THR A 45 34.24 22.66 7.93
CA THR A 45 34.84 22.64 9.27
C THR A 45 34.77 21.21 9.80
N ALA A 46 35.90 20.51 9.74
CA ALA A 46 36.11 19.26 10.45
C ALA A 46 36.22 19.56 11.95
N THR A 47 35.39 18.90 12.77
CA THR A 47 35.60 18.81 14.23
C THR A 47 35.90 17.36 14.57
N THR A 48 37.08 17.20 15.18
CA THR A 48 37.69 15.98 15.69
C THR A 48 36.92 15.35 16.86
N ALA A 49 37.06 14.03 16.97
CA ALA A 49 36.54 13.12 17.99
C ALA A 49 36.93 13.46 19.45
N PRO A 50 36.41 12.70 20.44
CA PRO A 50 37.21 11.56 20.87
C PRO A 50 36.46 10.25 21.09
N THR A 51 37.21 9.19 20.81
CA THR A 51 37.14 7.81 21.28
C THR A 51 36.89 7.69 22.78
N GLU A 52 35.90 6.88 23.18
CA GLU A 52 36.00 6.08 24.41
C GLU A 52 35.57 4.64 24.12
N ALA A 53 36.46 3.73 24.50
CA ALA A 53 36.32 2.31 24.35
C ALA A 53 35.79 1.67 25.65
N ALA A 54 34.87 0.73 25.47
CA ALA A 54 34.68 -0.53 26.19
C ALA A 54 34.67 -0.54 27.73
N THR A 55 33.58 -1.07 28.31
CA THR A 55 33.70 -2.29 29.14
C THR A 55 32.39 -3.08 29.14
N ALA A 56 32.50 -4.37 28.80
CA ALA A 56 31.48 -5.37 28.97
C ALA A 56 31.49 -5.90 30.41
N THR A 57 30.32 -6.06 31.03
CA THR A 57 30.13 -6.94 32.19
C THR A 57 28.84 -7.75 32.06
N THR A 58 29.05 -9.06 32.14
CA THR A 58 28.18 -10.23 32.09
C THR A 58 27.03 -10.20 33.11
N PRO A 59 25.88 -10.87 32.86
CA PRO A 59 24.72 -10.85 33.74
C PRO A 59 24.85 -11.84 34.91
N THR A 60 24.38 -11.43 36.08
CA THR A 60 24.23 -12.28 37.27
C THR A 60 22.80 -12.81 37.40
N THR A 61 22.69 -14.13 37.33
CA THR A 61 21.55 -14.96 37.73
C THR A 61 21.28 -14.87 39.25
N GLN A 62 20.01 -14.82 39.65
CA GLN A 62 19.38 -15.41 40.87
C GLN A 62 17.98 -14.78 41.03
N ALA A 63 16.91 -15.41 41.50
CA ALA A 63 16.54 -16.80 41.79
C ALA A 63 15.01 -16.79 42.00
N GLN A 64 14.37 -17.93 41.74
CA GLN A 64 12.96 -18.20 42.02
C GLN A 64 12.59 -18.03 43.50
N SER A 65 11.36 -17.57 43.76
CA SER A 65 10.68 -17.78 45.05
C SER A 65 9.16 -17.85 44.87
N THR A 66 8.64 -19.07 44.96
CA THR A 66 7.30 -19.44 45.48
C THR A 66 7.58 -20.60 46.46
N PRO A 67 6.79 -20.89 47.51
CA PRO A 67 5.35 -20.62 47.68
C PRO A 67 4.94 -20.18 49.11
N THR A 68 3.67 -19.81 49.35
CA THR A 68 2.83 -20.44 50.39
C THR A 68 1.38 -19.93 50.39
N THR A 69 0.51 -20.92 50.57
CA THR A 69 -0.94 -20.91 50.78
C THR A 69 -1.36 -20.28 52.10
N THR A 70 -2.48 -19.53 52.14
CA THR A 70 -3.41 -19.55 53.29
C THR A 70 -4.81 -19.15 52.82
N SER A 71 -5.76 -20.05 53.05
CA SER A 71 -7.22 -19.89 52.93
C SER A 71 -7.78 -19.23 54.21
N PRO A 72 -8.92 -18.53 54.13
CA PRO A 72 -10.02 -18.97 54.98
C PRO A 72 -11.38 -19.07 54.26
N ALA A 73 -12.18 -20.02 54.76
CA ALA A 73 -13.54 -20.30 54.37
C ALA A 73 -14.57 -19.49 55.19
N GLY A 74 -15.76 -19.33 54.62
CA GLY A 74 -17.01 -18.88 55.26
C GLY A 74 -17.49 -17.53 54.71
N GLY A 75 -18.68 -17.33 54.18
CA GLY A 75 -19.88 -18.15 54.02
C GLY A 75 -21.07 -17.19 53.81
N THR A 76 -22.03 -17.60 52.97
CA THR A 76 -23.41 -17.07 52.83
C THR A 76 -23.64 -15.63 52.34
N ALA A 77 -24.20 -15.50 51.13
CA ALA A 77 -25.61 -15.11 50.90
C ALA A 77 -25.81 -14.50 49.49
N THR A 78 -26.62 -15.19 48.68
CA THR A 78 -27.20 -14.76 47.39
C THR A 78 -28.11 -13.54 47.56
N PRO A 79 -28.08 -12.59 46.60
CA PRO A 79 -29.33 -12.26 45.90
C PRO A 79 -29.15 -12.23 44.38
N ALA A 80 -30.17 -12.75 43.69
CA ALA A 80 -30.33 -12.71 42.24
C ALA A 80 -30.64 -11.28 41.75
N PRO A 81 -30.08 -10.85 40.61
CA PRO A 81 -30.68 -9.79 39.83
C PRO A 81 -31.57 -10.36 38.71
N THR A 82 -32.81 -9.91 38.78
CA THR A 82 -33.88 -9.86 37.77
C THR A 82 -33.41 -9.78 36.32
N THR A 83 -33.85 -10.75 35.51
CA THR A 83 -33.81 -10.68 34.04
C THR A 83 -34.84 -9.66 33.55
N THR A 84 -34.38 -8.45 33.23
CA THR A 84 -35.15 -7.49 32.43
C THR A 84 -34.84 -7.77 30.96
N SER A 85 -35.78 -8.40 30.28
CA SER A 85 -35.79 -8.54 28.82
C SER A 85 -36.02 -7.16 28.21
N ALA A 86 -34.97 -6.56 27.68
CA ALA A 86 -35.06 -5.42 26.77
C ALA A 86 -35.06 -5.98 25.34
N ALA A 87 -36.18 -5.82 24.65
CA ALA A 87 -36.30 -6.07 23.22
C ALA A 87 -35.42 -5.05 22.46
N GLY A 88 -34.17 -5.44 22.19
CA GLY A 88 -33.32 -4.78 21.21
C GLY A 88 -33.83 -5.16 19.82
N GLY A 89 -34.35 -4.18 19.08
CA GLY A 89 -34.70 -4.36 17.68
C GLY A 89 -33.45 -4.82 16.91
N ALA A 90 -33.47 -6.06 16.45
CA ALA A 90 -32.47 -6.56 15.52
C ALA A 90 -32.59 -5.74 14.23
N ALA A 91 -31.56 -4.94 13.92
CA ALA A 91 -31.30 -4.58 12.54
C ALA A 91 -31.10 -5.90 11.79
N SER A 92 -32.02 -6.23 10.89
CA SER A 92 -31.85 -7.38 10.02
C SER A 92 -30.60 -7.14 9.18
N PRO A 93 -29.60 -8.06 9.14
CA PRO A 93 -28.62 -8.02 8.09
C PRO A 93 -29.38 -8.14 6.77
N GLY A 94 -29.25 -7.12 5.91
CA GLY A 94 -29.85 -7.12 4.59
C GLY A 94 -29.38 -8.36 3.85
N THR A 95 -30.28 -9.32 3.68
CA THR A 95 -30.03 -10.47 2.81
C THR A 95 -30.37 -10.02 1.40
N ALA A 96 -29.35 -9.66 0.63
CA ALA A 96 -29.49 -9.53 -0.81
C ALA A 96 -29.79 -10.95 -1.35
N THR A 97 -31.06 -11.22 -1.64
CA THR A 97 -31.49 -12.50 -2.20
C THR A 97 -31.20 -12.47 -3.70
N GLY A 98 -30.28 -13.34 -4.12
CA GLY A 98 -29.63 -13.30 -5.41
C GLY A 98 -30.51 -13.51 -6.65
N GLY A 99 -29.88 -13.18 -7.78
CA GLY A 99 -30.34 -13.49 -9.14
C GLY A 99 -29.73 -12.59 -10.22
N GLY A 100 -29.22 -11.42 -9.84
CA GLY A 100 -28.53 -10.48 -10.74
C GLY A 100 -27.30 -9.92 -10.03
N GLU A 101 -26.40 -9.32 -10.81
CA GLU A 101 -25.22 -8.59 -10.34
C GLU A 101 -25.61 -7.69 -9.15
N ASP A 102 -25.00 -7.90 -7.98
CA ASP A 102 -25.35 -7.14 -6.79
C ASP A 102 -24.66 -5.77 -6.89
N TYR A 103 -25.45 -4.74 -7.18
CA TYR A 103 -25.00 -3.35 -7.14
C TYR A 103 -24.89 -2.90 -5.69
N CYS A 104 -23.66 -2.68 -5.22
CA CYS A 104 -23.44 -2.30 -3.83
C CYS A 104 -23.62 -0.79 -3.64
N SER A 105 -24.61 -0.42 -2.81
CA SER A 105 -24.63 0.87 -2.11
C SER A 105 -24.12 0.74 -0.68
N GLU A 106 -24.51 -0.33 0.03
CA GLU A 106 -24.06 -0.63 1.39
C GLU A 106 -24.34 -2.10 1.74
N LEU A 107 -23.36 -2.79 2.34
CA LEU A 107 -23.53 -4.09 2.99
C LEU A 107 -22.90 -4.02 4.40
N ALA A 108 -23.68 -3.63 5.40
CA ALA A 108 -23.27 -3.72 6.80
C ALA A 108 -23.79 -5.03 7.42
N GLY A 109 -22.88 -5.92 7.85
CA GLY A 109 -23.17 -7.24 8.40
C GLY A 109 -23.84 -8.22 7.42
N GLY A 110 -23.98 -7.83 6.16
CA GLY A 110 -24.64 -8.59 5.10
C GLY A 110 -23.70 -9.58 4.40
N SER A 111 -24.30 -10.46 3.59
CA SER A 111 -23.58 -11.36 2.70
C SER A 111 -24.09 -11.20 1.27
N ALA A 112 -23.18 -11.14 0.30
CA ALA A 112 -23.45 -11.28 -1.11
C ALA A 112 -22.73 -12.53 -1.61
N ASP A 113 -23.46 -13.53 -2.08
CA ASP A 113 -22.86 -14.80 -2.54
C ASP A 113 -22.27 -14.68 -3.96
N ASN A 114 -22.60 -13.59 -4.67
CA ASN A 114 -22.17 -13.33 -6.04
C ASN A 114 -21.08 -12.28 -6.12
N ASP A 115 -20.71 -11.92 -7.34
CA ASP A 115 -19.86 -10.76 -7.59
C ASP A 115 -20.59 -9.48 -7.21
N VAL A 116 -19.88 -8.58 -6.56
CA VAL A 116 -20.34 -7.23 -6.24
C VAL A 116 -19.80 -6.26 -7.29
N ARG A 117 -20.67 -5.40 -7.82
CA ARG A 117 -20.29 -4.31 -8.72
C ARG A 117 -20.61 -2.97 -8.06
N VAL A 118 -19.65 -2.06 -8.06
CA VAL A 118 -19.83 -0.68 -7.59
C VAL A 118 -19.94 0.22 -8.83
N PRO A 119 -21.13 0.80 -9.10
CA PRO A 119 -21.34 1.69 -10.25
C PRO A 119 -20.43 2.91 -10.25
N ALA A 120 -20.33 3.56 -11.41
CA ALA A 120 -19.51 4.75 -11.56
C ALA A 120 -19.95 5.86 -10.61
N GLY A 121 -19.00 6.49 -9.92
CA GLY A 121 -19.25 7.55 -8.93
C GLY A 121 -19.98 7.09 -7.66
N ALA A 122 -20.29 5.80 -7.53
CA ALA A 122 -20.96 5.26 -6.35
C ALA A 122 -19.96 4.86 -5.27
N THR A 123 -20.41 4.91 -4.01
CA THR A 123 -19.66 4.38 -2.87
C THR A 123 -20.31 3.09 -2.41
N CYS A 124 -19.50 2.06 -2.21
CA CYS A 124 -19.87 0.81 -1.59
C CYS A 124 -19.16 0.70 -0.23
N THR A 125 -19.94 0.58 0.83
CA THR A 125 -19.42 0.32 2.18
C THR A 125 -19.70 -1.13 2.57
N LEU A 126 -18.64 -1.88 2.85
CA LEU A 126 -18.66 -3.25 3.38
C LEU A 126 -18.17 -3.20 4.84
N GLU A 127 -19.07 -3.38 5.79
CA GLU A 127 -18.72 -3.39 7.22
C GLU A 127 -19.06 -4.74 7.83
N ASN A 128 -18.04 -5.49 8.25
CA ASN A 128 -18.20 -6.86 8.74
C ASN A 128 -19.00 -7.74 7.75
N ALA A 129 -18.83 -7.50 6.46
CA ALA A 129 -19.60 -8.11 5.39
C ALA A 129 -18.88 -9.32 4.79
N ARG A 130 -19.62 -10.14 4.04
CA ARG A 130 -19.08 -11.26 3.27
C ARG A 130 -19.44 -11.11 1.80
N VAL A 131 -18.45 -11.06 0.93
CA VAL A 131 -18.62 -11.17 -0.51
C VAL A 131 -18.04 -12.52 -0.92
N GLY A 132 -18.87 -13.43 -1.42
CA GLY A 132 -18.47 -14.79 -1.75
C GLY A 132 -17.53 -14.88 -2.95
N ARG A 133 -17.55 -13.86 -3.84
CA ARG A 133 -16.75 -13.81 -5.06
C ARG A 133 -15.99 -12.49 -5.19
N ASN A 134 -16.02 -11.87 -6.38
CA ASN A 134 -15.18 -10.72 -6.71
C ASN A 134 -15.89 -9.40 -6.41
N VAL A 135 -15.11 -8.34 -6.27
CA VAL A 135 -15.59 -6.96 -6.21
C VAL A 135 -15.03 -6.19 -7.40
N PHE A 136 -15.90 -5.56 -8.17
CA PHE A 136 -15.54 -4.73 -9.33
C PHE A 136 -15.94 -3.28 -9.09
N LEU A 137 -14.99 -2.37 -9.23
CA LEU A 137 -15.24 -0.93 -9.12
C LEU A 137 -15.18 -0.29 -10.50
N ALA A 138 -16.22 0.46 -10.85
CA ALA A 138 -16.23 1.29 -12.04
C ALA A 138 -15.52 2.63 -11.80
N ARG A 139 -15.46 3.45 -12.85
CA ARG A 139 -14.81 4.77 -12.80
C ARG A 139 -15.40 5.66 -11.71
N ASP A 140 -14.55 6.39 -11.00
CA ASP A 140 -14.90 7.29 -9.89
C ASP A 140 -15.63 6.58 -8.73
N ALA A 141 -15.72 5.25 -8.73
CA ALA A 141 -16.35 4.50 -7.64
C ALA A 141 -15.43 4.42 -6.41
N THR A 142 -16.03 4.22 -5.25
CA THR A 142 -15.30 4.08 -3.99
C THR A 142 -15.69 2.80 -3.28
N LEU A 143 -14.70 2.03 -2.82
CA LEU A 143 -14.91 0.91 -1.89
C LEU A 143 -14.37 1.25 -0.51
N HIS A 144 -15.18 0.99 0.51
CA HIS A 144 -14.79 1.04 1.92
C HIS A 144 -15.10 -0.30 2.57
N ALA A 145 -14.10 -1.19 2.67
CA ALA A 145 -14.21 -2.44 3.38
C ALA A 145 -13.52 -2.37 4.74
N ARG A 146 -14.25 -2.67 5.81
CA ARG A 146 -13.76 -2.77 7.19
C ARG A 146 -14.18 -4.09 7.80
N GLY A 147 -13.23 -4.85 8.36
CA GLY A 147 -13.49 -6.15 8.98
C GLY A 147 -14.23 -7.15 8.08
N SER A 148 -14.15 -6.99 6.77
CA SER A 148 -14.96 -7.75 5.81
C SER A 148 -14.19 -8.90 5.17
N SER A 149 -14.88 -9.84 4.54
CA SER A 149 -14.26 -10.96 3.82
C SER A 149 -14.73 -10.97 2.38
N ILE A 150 -13.78 -10.90 1.45
CA ILE A 150 -13.98 -10.97 0.01
C ILE A 150 -13.33 -12.27 -0.47
N GLY A 151 -14.13 -13.22 -0.95
CA GLY A 151 -13.66 -14.57 -1.32
C GLY A 151 -12.83 -14.60 -2.61
N GLY A 152 -13.07 -13.66 -3.52
CA GLY A 152 -12.38 -13.55 -4.80
C GLY A 152 -11.40 -12.37 -4.87
N ASN A 153 -11.32 -11.78 -6.05
CA ASN A 153 -10.44 -10.65 -6.34
C ASN A 153 -11.15 -9.31 -6.09
N VAL A 154 -10.37 -8.26 -5.89
CA VAL A 154 -10.83 -6.87 -6.02
C VAL A 154 -10.20 -6.28 -7.27
N THR A 155 -11.02 -5.72 -8.16
CA THR A 155 -10.55 -5.11 -9.41
C THR A 155 -11.16 -3.73 -9.58
N ALA A 156 -10.30 -2.75 -9.81
CA ALA A 156 -10.67 -1.36 -9.98
C ALA A 156 -9.91 -0.75 -11.16
N GLU A 157 -10.64 -0.08 -12.06
CA GLU A 157 -10.06 0.71 -13.14
C GLU A 157 -10.67 2.11 -13.10
N GLY A 158 -9.84 3.12 -12.86
CA GLY A 158 -10.29 4.50 -12.74
C GLY A 158 -11.14 4.78 -11.50
N ALA A 159 -11.04 3.99 -10.43
CA ALA A 159 -11.79 4.19 -9.21
C ALA A 159 -11.32 5.44 -8.45
N ALA A 160 -12.20 6.07 -7.68
CA ALA A 160 -11.82 7.20 -6.83
C ALA A 160 -11.01 6.75 -5.61
N ALA A 161 -11.42 5.65 -4.97
CA ALA A 161 -10.67 5.06 -3.85
C ALA A 161 -10.97 3.58 -3.60
N VAL A 162 -9.95 2.84 -3.17
CA VAL A 162 -10.06 1.45 -2.70
C VAL A 162 -9.50 1.38 -1.29
N ASN A 163 -10.35 1.22 -0.28
CA ASN A 163 -9.94 1.12 1.12
C ASN A 163 -10.31 -0.25 1.69
N LEU A 164 -9.30 -1.06 2.03
CA LEU A 164 -9.41 -2.36 2.69
C LEU A 164 -8.73 -2.26 4.05
N LEU A 165 -9.52 -2.20 5.11
CA LEU A 165 -9.07 -1.78 6.44
C LEU A 165 -9.51 -2.77 7.53
N ASP A 166 -8.93 -2.64 8.71
CA ASP A 166 -9.43 -3.20 9.98
C ASP A 166 -9.71 -4.72 9.93
N GLY A 167 -8.73 -5.52 9.55
CA GLY A 167 -8.85 -6.98 9.50
C GLY A 167 -9.56 -7.52 8.25
N THR A 168 -9.75 -6.69 7.22
CA THR A 168 -10.35 -7.14 5.95
C THR A 168 -9.50 -8.24 5.30
N THR A 169 -10.17 -9.26 4.77
CA THR A 169 -9.53 -10.39 4.07
C THR A 169 -9.94 -10.44 2.60
N VAL A 170 -8.97 -10.63 1.71
CA VAL A 170 -9.19 -10.87 0.27
C VAL A 170 -8.60 -12.22 -0.11
N GLY A 171 -9.43 -13.09 -0.67
CA GLY A 171 -9.09 -14.46 -1.01
C GLY A 171 -8.24 -14.60 -2.27
N GLY A 172 -8.25 -13.58 -3.14
CA GLY A 172 -7.46 -13.53 -4.36
C GLY A 172 -6.55 -12.30 -4.45
N ASN A 173 -6.38 -11.81 -5.67
CA ASN A 173 -5.54 -10.65 -6.00
C ASN A 173 -6.33 -9.35 -5.84
N ILE A 174 -5.59 -8.25 -5.66
CA ILE A 174 -6.12 -6.90 -5.77
C ILE A 174 -5.41 -6.23 -6.94
N ARG A 175 -6.17 -5.86 -7.96
CA ARG A 175 -5.68 -5.10 -9.11
C ARG A 175 -6.31 -3.72 -9.13
N VAL A 176 -5.50 -2.67 -9.13
CA VAL A 176 -5.98 -1.29 -9.19
C VAL A 176 -5.18 -0.51 -10.21
N GLU A 177 -5.85 -0.07 -11.26
CA GLU A 177 -5.25 0.63 -12.39
C GLU A 177 -5.85 2.04 -12.53
N ARG A 178 -5.03 3.04 -12.85
CA ARG A 178 -5.46 4.42 -13.19
C ARG A 178 -6.38 5.06 -12.15
N SER A 179 -6.28 4.68 -10.88
CA SER A 179 -7.23 5.06 -9.84
C SER A 179 -6.68 6.17 -8.92
N GLY A 180 -7.52 6.61 -7.99
CA GLY A 180 -7.16 7.52 -6.90
C GLY A 180 -6.44 6.81 -5.77
N SER A 181 -6.88 7.01 -4.52
CA SER A 181 -6.16 6.48 -3.35
C SER A 181 -6.39 4.98 -3.15
N VAL A 182 -5.35 4.25 -2.78
CA VAL A 182 -5.43 2.83 -2.41
C VAL A 182 -4.90 2.66 -0.99
N GLN A 183 -5.69 2.04 -0.11
CA GLN A 183 -5.30 1.74 1.26
C GLN A 183 -5.57 0.27 1.56
N VAL A 184 -4.52 -0.46 1.92
CA VAL A 184 -4.57 -1.85 2.41
C VAL A 184 -3.90 -1.84 3.79
N ILE A 185 -4.70 -1.73 4.85
CA ILE A 185 -4.21 -1.47 6.20
C ILE A 185 -4.80 -2.48 7.17
N ASP A 186 -3.94 -3.11 7.97
CA ASP A 186 -4.32 -4.18 8.91
C ASP A 186 -5.13 -5.29 8.21
N ALA A 187 -4.76 -5.64 6.96
CA ALA A 187 -5.51 -6.54 6.10
C ALA A 187 -4.74 -7.84 5.80
N ARG A 188 -5.45 -8.84 5.27
CA ARG A 188 -4.85 -10.06 4.72
C ARG A 188 -5.25 -10.28 3.27
N VAL A 189 -4.27 -10.44 2.40
CA VAL A 189 -4.43 -10.68 0.97
C VAL A 189 -3.78 -12.01 0.65
N ASN A 190 -4.54 -12.97 0.15
CA ASN A 190 -4.02 -14.31 -0.14
C ASN A 190 -3.36 -14.40 -1.54
N GLY A 191 -3.47 -13.33 -2.33
CA GLY A 191 -2.86 -13.20 -3.65
C GLY A 191 -1.85 -12.05 -3.71
N THR A 192 -1.68 -11.52 -4.92
CA THR A 192 -0.78 -10.39 -5.24
C THR A 192 -1.54 -9.06 -5.18
N LEU A 193 -0.82 -8.01 -4.76
CA LEU A 193 -1.21 -6.61 -4.96
C LEU A 193 -0.56 -6.11 -6.24
N ASP A 194 -1.35 -5.66 -7.20
CA ASP A 194 -0.94 -5.20 -8.53
C ASP A 194 -1.53 -3.79 -8.73
N LEU A 195 -0.68 -2.76 -8.64
CA LEU A 195 -1.08 -1.35 -8.57
C LEU A 195 -0.36 -0.51 -9.64
N GLU A 196 -1.09 -0.15 -10.69
CA GLU A 196 -0.52 0.51 -11.88
C GLU A 196 -1.13 1.90 -12.14
N HIS A 197 -0.29 2.87 -12.53
CA HIS A 197 -0.72 4.21 -12.99
C HIS A 197 -1.65 4.98 -12.04
N ASN A 198 -1.62 4.71 -10.73
CA ASN A 198 -2.48 5.36 -9.77
C ASN A 198 -1.96 6.76 -9.42
N THR A 199 -2.91 7.68 -9.26
CA THR A 199 -2.64 9.11 -9.06
C THR A 199 -2.80 9.53 -7.61
N GLY A 200 -3.56 8.78 -6.82
CA GLY A 200 -3.73 9.00 -5.39
C GLY A 200 -2.68 8.26 -4.56
N ARG A 201 -2.60 8.59 -3.26
CA ARG A 201 -1.69 7.93 -2.32
C ARG A 201 -1.98 6.42 -2.26
N ILE A 202 -0.92 5.62 -2.30
CA ILE A 202 -0.94 4.19 -2.02
C ILE A 202 -0.37 3.97 -0.62
N ALA A 203 -1.09 3.24 0.22
CA ALA A 203 -0.68 2.87 1.57
C ALA A 203 -0.92 1.39 1.81
N ILE A 204 0.14 0.62 2.02
CA ILE A 204 0.07 -0.80 2.35
C ILE A 204 0.76 -0.97 3.69
N ASN A 205 -0.02 -1.07 4.77
CA ASN A 205 0.51 -1.00 6.13
C ASN A 205 0.03 -2.16 7.00
N ASN A 206 0.91 -2.71 7.84
CA ASN A 206 0.60 -3.73 8.85
C ASN A 206 -0.21 -4.93 8.30
N SER A 207 0.03 -5.29 7.03
CA SER A 207 -0.77 -6.28 6.33
C SER A 207 0.03 -7.55 6.04
N VAL A 208 -0.70 -8.64 5.78
CA VAL A 208 -0.12 -9.90 5.30
C VAL A 208 -0.52 -10.09 3.85
N VAL A 209 0.47 -10.20 2.96
CA VAL A 209 0.29 -10.48 1.54
C VAL A 209 0.96 -11.83 1.27
N ASP A 210 0.19 -12.87 1.00
CA ASP A 210 0.74 -14.20 0.76
C ASP A 210 1.49 -14.23 -0.61
N GLY A 211 1.06 -13.43 -1.58
CA GLY A 211 1.71 -13.24 -2.88
C GLY A 211 2.76 -12.13 -2.87
N SER A 212 2.90 -11.44 -4.01
CA SER A 212 3.83 -10.32 -4.21
C SER A 212 3.13 -8.96 -4.05
N ILE A 213 3.92 -7.90 -3.96
CA ILE A 213 3.48 -6.52 -4.12
C ILE A 213 4.19 -5.96 -5.35
N GLU A 214 3.41 -5.58 -6.37
CA GLU A 214 3.85 -5.07 -7.67
C GLU A 214 3.25 -3.66 -7.82
N ILE A 215 4.10 -2.63 -7.93
CA ILE A 215 3.68 -1.22 -8.00
C ILE A 215 4.45 -0.51 -9.11
N GLU A 216 3.74 -0.15 -10.17
CA GLU A 216 4.34 0.36 -11.41
C GLU A 216 3.71 1.69 -11.87
N GLU A 217 4.54 2.63 -12.33
CA GLU A 217 4.12 3.87 -13.00
C GLU A 217 3.15 4.77 -12.19
N ASN A 218 3.17 4.70 -10.86
CA ASN A 218 2.28 5.51 -10.02
C ASN A 218 2.84 6.92 -9.79
N THR A 219 1.97 7.93 -9.90
CA THR A 219 2.33 9.33 -9.62
C THR A 219 1.95 9.76 -8.20
N GLY A 220 1.06 9.01 -7.54
CA GLY A 220 0.77 9.18 -6.12
C GLY A 220 1.91 8.65 -5.25
N GLY A 221 2.10 9.24 -4.07
CA GLY A 221 3.10 8.75 -3.12
C GLY A 221 2.77 7.34 -2.61
N VAL A 222 3.80 6.52 -2.46
CA VAL A 222 3.69 5.11 -2.06
C VAL A 222 4.33 4.91 -0.68
N GLU A 223 3.57 4.31 0.24
CA GLU A 223 4.07 3.83 1.53
C GLU A 223 3.82 2.32 1.66
N ILE A 224 4.88 1.57 1.93
CA ILE A 224 4.83 0.13 2.23
C ILE A 224 5.50 -0.08 3.59
N SER A 225 4.69 -0.25 4.64
CA SER A 225 5.19 -0.27 6.02
C SER A 225 4.72 -1.45 6.85
N GLY A 226 5.65 -2.15 7.51
CA GLY A 226 5.32 -3.15 8.53
C GLY A 226 4.58 -4.39 8.00
N ASN A 227 4.75 -4.73 6.72
CA ASN A 227 4.05 -5.85 6.10
C ASN A 227 4.83 -7.17 6.21
N THR A 228 4.11 -8.28 6.11
CA THR A 228 4.70 -9.59 5.81
C THR A 228 4.28 -10.00 4.40
N VAL A 229 5.26 -10.10 3.50
CA VAL A 229 5.06 -10.43 2.08
C VAL A 229 5.67 -11.80 1.82
N GLY A 230 4.86 -12.74 1.33
CA GLY A 230 5.31 -14.10 1.01
C GLY A 230 6.17 -14.16 -0.25
N GLY A 231 5.80 -13.38 -1.26
CA GLY A 231 6.53 -13.20 -2.52
C GLY A 231 7.54 -12.05 -2.49
N SER A 232 7.75 -11.46 -3.66
CA SER A 232 8.64 -10.30 -3.85
C SER A 232 7.90 -8.98 -3.65
N VAL A 233 8.67 -7.91 -3.50
CA VAL A 233 8.21 -6.53 -3.60
C VAL A 233 8.95 -5.90 -4.78
N GLU A 234 8.21 -5.55 -5.83
CA GLU A 234 8.70 -5.05 -7.12
C GLU A 234 8.10 -3.65 -7.35
N ILE A 235 8.97 -2.63 -7.42
CA ILE A 235 8.58 -1.22 -7.44
C ILE A 235 9.26 -0.53 -8.61
N GLU A 236 8.49 -0.13 -9.62
CA GLU A 236 9.04 0.33 -10.90
C GLU A 236 8.43 1.66 -11.36
N GLU A 237 9.26 2.55 -11.89
CA GLU A 237 8.83 3.77 -12.61
C GLU A 237 7.88 4.72 -11.82
N ASN A 238 7.87 4.65 -10.48
CA ASN A 238 6.99 5.49 -9.67
C ASN A 238 7.58 6.89 -9.45
N THR A 239 6.75 7.92 -9.60
CA THR A 239 7.17 9.33 -9.57
C THR A 239 6.66 10.13 -8.36
N GLY A 240 5.75 9.56 -7.57
CA GLY A 240 5.18 10.19 -6.37
C GLY A 240 6.08 10.15 -5.13
N GLY A 241 7.25 9.51 -5.23
CA GLY A 241 8.09 9.13 -4.10
C GLY A 241 7.61 7.83 -3.44
N VAL A 242 8.57 7.03 -2.98
CA VAL A 242 8.33 5.72 -2.38
C VAL A 242 9.05 5.63 -1.03
N GLU A 243 8.33 5.17 -0.01
CA GLU A 243 8.88 4.81 1.29
C GLU A 243 8.58 3.33 1.61
N ILE A 244 9.63 2.55 1.84
CA ILE A 244 9.56 1.11 2.12
C ILE A 244 10.25 0.85 3.47
N SER A 245 9.50 0.50 4.50
CA SER A 245 10.08 0.33 5.84
C SER A 245 9.50 -0.81 6.67
N GLY A 246 10.35 -1.46 7.47
CA GLY A 246 9.90 -2.45 8.45
C GLY A 246 9.22 -3.69 7.87
N ASN A 247 9.40 -4.00 6.59
CA ASN A 247 8.73 -5.13 5.94
C ASN A 247 9.54 -6.42 6.11
N LYS A 248 8.85 -7.56 6.17
CA LYS A 248 9.45 -8.89 6.03
C LYS A 248 9.08 -9.45 4.67
N VAL A 249 10.07 -9.67 3.81
CA VAL A 249 9.87 -10.10 2.42
C VAL A 249 10.45 -11.50 2.21
N GLY A 250 9.62 -12.42 1.74
CA GLY A 250 9.99 -13.81 1.47
C GLY A 250 10.76 -14.00 0.16
N GLY A 251 10.49 -13.15 -0.83
CA GLY A 251 11.22 -13.06 -2.10
C GLY A 251 12.26 -11.95 -2.11
N ASN A 252 12.39 -11.30 -3.27
CA ASN A 252 13.29 -10.17 -3.51
C ASN A 252 12.63 -8.83 -3.15
N LEU A 253 13.45 -7.82 -2.93
CA LEU A 253 13.04 -6.42 -2.89
C LEU A 253 13.74 -5.69 -4.04
N GLU A 254 13.02 -5.44 -5.12
CA GLU A 254 13.54 -4.91 -6.38
C GLU A 254 12.92 -3.55 -6.69
N CYS A 255 13.78 -2.60 -7.05
CA CYS A 255 13.35 -1.25 -7.37
C CYS A 255 14.12 -0.68 -8.55
N GLU A 256 13.40 -0.34 -9.61
CA GLU A 256 13.96 0.20 -10.85
C GLU A 256 13.26 1.50 -11.25
N GLU A 257 14.02 2.46 -11.76
CA GLU A 257 13.51 3.69 -12.39
C GLU A 257 12.53 4.57 -11.57
N ASN A 258 12.44 4.42 -10.25
CA ASN A 258 11.63 5.30 -9.41
C ASN A 258 12.31 6.67 -9.20
N ALA A 259 11.51 7.73 -9.18
CA ALA A 259 11.97 9.11 -9.08
C ALA A 259 11.11 9.93 -8.09
N PRO A 260 11.63 10.32 -6.91
CA PRO A 260 12.97 10.04 -6.40
C PRO A 260 13.20 8.54 -6.12
N PRO A 261 14.47 8.10 -6.00
CA PRO A 261 14.78 6.74 -5.57
C PRO A 261 14.06 6.41 -4.25
N PRO A 262 13.63 5.15 -4.04
CA PRO A 262 12.91 4.78 -2.82
C PRO A 262 13.76 5.03 -1.58
N SER A 263 13.07 5.41 -0.50
CA SER A 263 13.65 5.66 0.82
C SER A 263 13.06 4.69 1.85
N GLY A 264 13.63 4.69 3.05
CA GLY A 264 13.14 3.87 4.16
C GLY A 264 14.26 3.06 4.81
N GLY A 265 13.92 1.90 5.36
CA GLY A 265 14.85 1.07 6.10
C GLY A 265 14.20 0.00 6.95
N ASN A 266 15.03 -0.84 7.57
CA ASN A 266 14.61 -1.92 8.47
C ASN A 266 13.79 -3.01 7.76
N ASN A 267 14.02 -3.23 6.47
CA ASN A 267 13.41 -4.35 5.76
C ASN A 267 14.23 -5.63 6.02
N SER A 268 13.53 -6.75 6.23
CA SER A 268 14.10 -8.08 6.38
C SER A 268 13.75 -8.89 5.13
N VAL A 269 14.67 -8.92 4.17
CA VAL A 269 14.49 -9.59 2.88
C VAL A 269 15.19 -10.95 2.89
N THR A 270 14.50 -12.00 2.45
CA THR A 270 15.05 -13.36 2.38
C THR A 270 15.83 -13.58 1.08
N GLY A 271 15.33 -13.02 -0.02
CA GLY A 271 16.01 -12.96 -1.31
C GLY A 271 17.02 -11.82 -1.39
N GLU A 272 17.16 -11.23 -2.57
CA GLU A 272 18.10 -10.13 -2.83
C GLU A 272 17.42 -8.77 -2.75
N GLN A 273 18.22 -7.74 -2.48
CA GLN A 273 17.82 -6.34 -2.54
C GLN A 273 18.49 -5.73 -3.76
N GLU A 274 17.69 -5.33 -4.75
CA GLU A 274 18.16 -5.01 -6.09
C GLU A 274 17.87 -3.56 -6.47
N GLY A 275 18.63 -3.07 -7.44
CA GLY A 275 18.51 -1.70 -7.97
C GLY A 275 18.59 -0.62 -6.90
N GLN A 276 17.63 0.28 -6.91
CA GLN A 276 17.53 1.42 -5.99
C GLN A 276 17.25 1.00 -4.54
N CYS A 277 16.80 -0.23 -4.32
CA CYS A 277 16.45 -0.76 -3.00
C CYS A 277 17.56 -1.58 -2.32
N SER A 278 18.74 -1.66 -2.94
CA SER A 278 19.93 -2.38 -2.42
C SER A 278 20.44 -1.93 -1.04
N GLY A 279 19.91 -0.83 -0.47
CA GLY A 279 20.30 -0.30 0.83
C GLY A 279 19.16 -0.11 1.85
N LEU A 280 17.97 -0.66 1.60
CA LEU A 280 16.79 -0.48 2.47
C LEU A 280 16.58 -1.60 3.50
#